data_AF-A0A643FAE4-F1
#
_entry.id   AF-A0A643FAE4-F1
#
_cell.length_a   1.000
_cell.length_b   1.000
_cell.length_c   1.000
_cell.angle_alpha   90.00
_cell.angle_beta   90.00
_cell.angle_gamma   90.00
#
_symmetry.space_group_name_H-M   'P 1'
#
loop_
_entity.id
_entity.type
_entity.pdbx_description
1 polymer ?
#
loop_
_entity_poly.entity_id
_entity_poly.type
_entity_poly.pdbx_seq_one_letter_code
_entity_poly.pdbx_strand_id
1 'polypeptide(L)'
;MPLTWTPDPATAPWHDVQADEVWTEGPITAADAEALLTVTGYSCEVVGLEPLPGLLVQADAAGVTASAPKALAGVFPPLDIEYQIKGVTGHCAAFDELPAEADEVIRFVPNPANTKDWTLRVTAHCADALTGAAQDFTADFILRVWANFDPGRDALKEAVNARRR
;
A
#
# COMPACT_ATOMS: atom_id res chain seq x y z
N MET A 1 -2.22 27.78 13.95
CA MET A 1 -2.31 28.19 12.53
C MET A 1 -2.22 26.93 11.68
N PRO A 2 -2.96 26.81 10.58
CA PRO A 2 -2.86 25.61 9.74
C PRO A 2 -1.54 25.64 8.95
N LEU A 3 -0.76 24.56 9.03
CA LEU A 3 0.37 24.37 8.11
C LEU A 3 -0.16 24.19 6.68
N THR A 4 0.62 24.65 5.70
CA THR A 4 0.40 24.33 4.29
C THR A 4 1.15 23.03 3.99
N TRP A 5 0.40 22.00 3.63
CA TRP A 5 0.93 20.69 3.29
C TRP A 5 1.25 20.60 1.79
N THR A 6 2.29 19.87 1.45
CA THR A 6 2.64 19.53 0.07
C THR A 6 2.97 18.05 0.00
N PRO A 7 2.18 17.24 -0.72
CA PRO A 7 0.96 17.59 -1.44
C PRO A 7 -0.21 17.99 -0.52
N ASP A 8 -1.27 18.55 -1.09
CA ASP A 8 -2.46 18.96 -0.34
C ASP A 8 -3.30 17.74 0.10
N PRO A 9 -3.46 17.48 1.42
CA PRO A 9 -4.25 16.36 1.93
C PRO A 9 -5.75 16.44 1.56
N ALA A 10 -6.25 17.61 1.15
CA ALA A 10 -7.60 17.74 0.62
C ALA A 10 -7.77 17.09 -0.77
N THR A 11 -6.67 16.79 -1.46
CA THR A 11 -6.70 16.05 -2.74
C THR A 11 -6.76 14.55 -2.44
N ALA A 12 -7.94 13.96 -2.56
CA ALA A 12 -8.18 12.54 -2.29
C ALA A 12 -8.56 11.77 -3.59
N PRO A 13 -7.93 10.61 -3.85
CA PRO A 13 -6.80 10.05 -3.12
C PRO A 13 -5.53 10.90 -3.32
N TRP A 14 -4.62 10.85 -2.35
CA TRP A 14 -3.29 11.43 -2.48
C TRP A 14 -2.48 10.71 -3.55
N HIS A 15 -2.60 9.38 -3.59
CA HIS A 15 -1.94 8.54 -4.57
C HIS A 15 -2.80 7.32 -4.92
N ASP A 16 -2.83 6.97 -6.21
CA ASP A 16 -3.44 5.76 -6.75
C ASP A 16 -2.33 4.81 -7.19
N VAL A 17 -2.40 3.54 -6.78
CA VAL A 17 -1.40 2.53 -7.15
C VAL A 17 -2.04 1.19 -7.47
N GLN A 18 -1.50 0.44 -8.45
CA GLN A 18 -1.90 -0.95 -8.66
C GLN A 18 -1.26 -1.88 -7.62
N ALA A 19 -1.96 -2.95 -7.22
CA ALA A 19 -1.47 -3.87 -6.19
C ALA A 19 -0.15 -4.57 -6.55
N ASP A 20 0.13 -4.77 -7.83
CA ASP A 20 1.37 -5.37 -8.37
C ASP A 20 2.47 -4.35 -8.65
N GLU A 21 2.18 -3.06 -8.50
CA GLU A 21 3.09 -1.98 -8.87
C GLU A 21 4.14 -1.74 -7.78
N VAL A 22 5.39 -1.57 -8.23
CA VAL A 22 6.50 -1.11 -7.40
C VAL A 22 6.60 0.40 -7.53
N TRP A 23 6.42 1.11 -6.42
CA TRP A 23 6.37 2.57 -6.41
C TRP A 23 7.06 3.18 -5.19
N THR A 24 7.34 4.48 -5.28
CA THR A 24 7.84 5.33 -4.20
C THR A 24 7.36 6.75 -4.45
N GLU A 25 6.69 7.38 -3.49
CA GLU A 25 6.12 8.73 -3.58
C GLU A 25 6.51 9.57 -2.36
N GLY A 26 6.63 10.88 -2.57
CA GLY A 26 6.97 11.86 -1.55
C GLY A 26 8.17 12.72 -1.92
N PRO A 27 8.69 13.53 -0.98
CA PRO A 27 8.24 13.61 0.41
C PRO A 27 6.92 14.39 0.57
N ILE A 28 6.05 13.91 1.45
CA ILE A 28 5.00 14.71 2.07
C ILE A 28 5.67 15.64 3.07
N THR A 29 5.45 16.93 2.91
CA THR A 29 6.04 17.99 3.72
C THR A 29 4.99 19.01 4.15
N ALA A 30 5.35 19.85 5.10
CA ALA A 30 4.52 20.91 5.63
C ALA A 30 5.37 22.16 5.83
N ALA A 31 4.79 23.33 5.59
CA ALA A 31 5.42 24.61 5.85
C ALA A 31 4.43 25.58 6.51
N ASP A 32 4.94 26.41 7.40
CA ASP A 32 4.21 27.56 7.90
C ASP A 32 4.44 28.76 6.98
N ALA A 33 3.38 29.25 6.35
CA ALA A 33 3.46 30.36 5.38
C ALA A 33 3.89 31.68 6.04
N GLU A 34 3.65 31.83 7.34
CA GLU A 34 4.03 33.03 8.11
C GLU A 34 5.40 32.88 8.78
N ALA A 35 6.06 31.72 8.65
CA ALA A 35 7.37 31.42 9.22
C ALA A 35 7.49 31.65 10.74
N LEU A 36 6.38 31.47 11.48
CA LEU A 36 6.34 31.50 12.94
C LEU A 36 6.70 30.14 13.54
N LEU A 37 6.53 29.06 12.77
CA LEU A 37 6.87 27.70 13.14
C LEU A 37 7.96 27.13 12.24
N THR A 38 8.94 26.46 12.84
CA THR A 38 9.95 25.67 12.12
C THR A 38 9.59 24.21 12.22
N VAL A 39 9.42 23.51 11.09
CA VAL A 39 9.27 22.05 11.10
C VAL A 39 10.62 21.40 11.40
N THR A 40 10.63 20.53 12.40
CA THR A 40 11.83 19.88 12.95
C THR A 40 11.89 18.39 12.66
N GLY A 41 10.76 17.80 12.23
CA GLY A 41 10.64 16.38 11.99
C GLY A 41 9.25 15.98 11.53
N TYR A 42 9.15 14.75 11.04
CA TYR A 42 7.88 14.13 10.72
C TYR A 42 7.78 12.74 11.36
N SER A 43 6.55 12.32 11.64
CA SER A 43 6.20 10.94 11.93
C SER A 43 4.96 10.55 11.13
N CYS A 44 4.76 9.25 10.91
CA CYS A 44 3.63 8.76 10.15
C CYS A 44 3.07 7.48 10.77
N GLU A 45 1.74 7.40 10.83
CA GLU A 45 0.98 6.24 11.26
C GLU A 45 0.06 5.79 10.11
N VAL A 46 0.03 4.48 9.85
CA VAL A 46 -0.97 3.89 8.95
C VAL A 46 -2.22 3.60 9.77
N VAL A 47 -3.29 4.37 9.56
CA VAL A 47 -4.53 4.27 10.32
C VAL A 47 -5.47 3.25 9.67
N GLY A 48 -5.83 2.20 10.42
CA GLY A 48 -6.73 1.14 9.97
C GLY A 48 -6.63 -0.12 10.82
N LEU A 49 -7.55 -1.08 10.60
CA LEU A 49 -7.54 -2.36 11.32
C LEU A 49 -6.49 -3.34 10.80
N GLU A 50 -6.10 -3.22 9.52
CA GLU A 50 -5.21 -4.17 8.86
C GLU A 50 -3.91 -3.47 8.42
N PRO A 51 -2.73 -3.96 8.84
CA PRO A 51 -1.48 -3.48 8.30
C PRO A 51 -1.44 -3.76 6.79
N LEU A 52 -0.90 -2.84 6.00
CA LEU A 52 -0.73 -3.01 4.55
C LEU A 52 0.61 -3.74 4.28
N PRO A 53 0.62 -5.04 3.93
CA PRO A 53 1.86 -5.75 3.68
C PRO A 53 2.56 -5.16 2.45
N GLY A 54 3.88 -5.00 2.53
CA GLY A 54 4.69 -4.46 1.43
C GLY A 54 4.80 -2.94 1.41
N LEU A 55 3.93 -2.20 2.11
CA LEU A 55 4.09 -0.75 2.30
C LEU A 55 5.23 -0.47 3.28
N LEU A 56 6.18 0.36 2.85
CA LEU A 56 7.21 0.96 3.69
C LEU A 56 7.00 2.46 3.79
N VAL A 57 7.00 2.97 5.01
CA VAL A 57 6.90 4.40 5.30
C VAL A 57 8.18 4.85 6.00
N GLN A 58 8.84 5.85 5.43
CA GLN A 58 10.03 6.49 5.98
C GLN A 58 9.65 7.91 6.35
N ALA A 59 9.84 8.27 7.62
CA ALA A 59 9.61 9.62 8.13
C ALA A 59 10.89 10.11 8.80
N ASP A 60 11.36 11.29 8.39
CA ASP A 60 12.56 11.92 8.93
C ASP A 60 12.38 13.45 9.04
N ALA A 61 13.47 14.22 9.05
CA ALA A 61 13.40 15.69 9.08
C ALA A 61 13.05 16.32 7.73
N ALA A 62 13.23 15.60 6.62
CA ALA A 62 12.97 16.07 5.27
C ALA A 62 11.54 15.80 4.80
N GLY A 63 10.81 14.88 5.44
CA GLY A 63 9.41 14.61 5.13
C GLY A 63 8.99 13.18 5.42
N VAL A 64 7.85 12.80 4.84
CA VAL A 64 7.38 11.40 4.82
C VAL A 64 7.38 10.87 3.39
N THR A 65 8.09 9.78 3.16
CA THR A 65 8.10 9.04 1.89
C THR A 65 7.41 7.70 2.10
N ALA A 66 6.49 7.34 1.21
CA ALA A 66 5.84 6.03 1.19
C ALA A 66 6.30 5.25 -0.05
N SER A 67 6.43 3.94 0.07
CA SER A 67 6.88 3.08 -1.02
C SER A 67 6.32 1.66 -0.89
N ALA A 68 6.21 0.96 -2.01
CA ALA A 68 5.95 -0.48 -2.05
C ALA A 68 7.01 -1.19 -2.91
N PRO A 69 8.24 -1.39 -2.40
CA PRO A 69 9.35 -1.94 -3.19
C PRO A 69 9.17 -3.40 -3.59
N LYS A 70 8.22 -4.11 -2.96
CA LYS A 70 7.91 -5.53 -3.21
C LYS A 70 6.47 -5.74 -3.68
N ALA A 71 5.88 -4.69 -4.28
CA ALA A 71 4.45 -4.59 -4.56
C ALA A 71 3.58 -4.71 -3.29
N LEU A 72 2.28 -4.50 -3.44
CA LEU A 72 1.26 -4.65 -2.40
C LEU A 72 0.52 -5.98 -2.61
N ALA A 73 1.27 -7.03 -2.92
CA ALA A 73 0.73 -8.36 -3.13
C ALA A 73 0.00 -8.84 -1.86
N GLY A 74 -1.17 -9.47 -2.04
CA GLY A 74 -1.99 -9.95 -0.93
C GLY A 74 -3.00 -8.94 -0.38
N VAL A 75 -3.03 -7.70 -0.88
CA VAL A 75 -4.10 -6.74 -0.56
C VAL A 75 -5.48 -7.26 -0.98
N PHE A 76 -5.52 -7.89 -2.15
CA PHE A 76 -6.70 -8.52 -2.70
C PHE A 76 -6.43 -10.02 -2.84
N PRO A 77 -6.59 -10.83 -1.76
CA PRO A 77 -6.52 -12.27 -1.91
C PRO A 77 -7.70 -12.74 -2.78
N PRO A 78 -7.51 -13.74 -3.66
CA PRO A 78 -8.62 -14.32 -4.41
C PRO A 78 -9.63 -14.99 -3.46
N LEU A 79 -10.87 -15.15 -3.92
CA LEU A 79 -11.90 -15.83 -3.14
C LEU A 79 -11.73 -17.35 -3.19
N ASP A 80 -11.35 -17.88 -4.35
CA ASP A 80 -11.18 -19.31 -4.56
C ASP A 80 -10.28 -19.56 -5.78
N ILE A 81 -9.39 -20.54 -5.63
CA ILE A 81 -8.60 -21.12 -6.71
C ILE A 81 -8.89 -22.62 -6.71
N GLU A 82 -9.63 -23.08 -7.72
CA GLU A 82 -9.90 -24.49 -7.94
C GLU A 82 -8.77 -25.10 -8.76
N TYR A 83 -8.18 -26.17 -8.25
CA TYR A 83 -7.07 -26.87 -8.89
C TYR A 83 -7.28 -28.38 -8.90
N GLN A 84 -6.43 -29.10 -9.63
CA GLN A 84 -6.48 -30.56 -9.73
C GLN A 84 -5.12 -31.19 -9.47
N ILE A 85 -5.12 -32.31 -8.73
CA ILE A 85 -3.98 -33.19 -8.53
C ILE A 85 -4.42 -34.61 -8.91
N LYS A 86 -3.83 -35.20 -9.96
CA LYS A 86 -4.11 -36.58 -10.40
C LYS A 86 -5.60 -36.90 -10.54
N GLY A 87 -6.38 -35.96 -11.05
CA GLY A 87 -7.82 -36.13 -11.21
C GLY A 87 -8.68 -35.69 -10.01
N VAL A 88 -8.07 -35.39 -8.87
CA VAL A 88 -8.77 -34.95 -7.64
C VAL A 88 -8.77 -33.43 -7.54
N THR A 89 -9.97 -32.84 -7.39
CA THR A 89 -10.14 -31.39 -7.22
C THR A 89 -9.79 -30.94 -5.81
N GLY A 90 -9.06 -29.83 -5.71
CA GLY A 90 -8.78 -29.10 -4.48
C GLY A 90 -9.07 -27.60 -4.64
N HIS A 91 -9.09 -26.90 -3.51
CA HIS A 91 -9.36 -25.46 -3.43
C HIS A 91 -8.35 -24.77 -2.52
N CYS A 92 -7.94 -23.54 -2.85
CA CYS A 92 -7.15 -22.68 -1.97
C CYS A 92 -7.53 -21.20 -2.11
N ALA A 93 -7.22 -20.38 -1.10
CA ALA A 93 -7.61 -18.97 -1.04
C ALA A 93 -6.48 -18.02 -1.48
N ALA A 94 -5.28 -18.54 -1.74
CA ALA A 94 -4.15 -17.77 -2.23
C ALA A 94 -3.27 -18.58 -3.20
N PHE A 95 -2.53 -17.88 -4.05
CA PHE A 95 -1.57 -18.53 -4.96
C PHE A 95 -0.45 -19.24 -4.20
N ASP A 96 -0.01 -18.71 -3.06
CA ASP A 96 1.03 -19.31 -2.22
C ASP A 96 0.57 -20.61 -1.52
N GLU A 97 -0.74 -20.83 -1.43
CA GLU A 97 -1.33 -22.06 -0.88
C GLU A 97 -1.50 -23.15 -1.94
N LEU A 98 -1.30 -22.83 -3.23
CA LEU A 98 -1.46 -23.80 -4.30
C LEU A 98 -0.40 -24.91 -4.15
N PRO A 99 -0.80 -26.18 -4.01
CA PRO A 99 0.16 -27.27 -3.85
C PRO A 99 1.13 -27.37 -5.03
N ALA A 100 2.38 -27.73 -4.73
CA ALA A 100 3.38 -27.94 -5.76
C ALA A 100 2.99 -29.08 -6.72
N GLU A 101 2.22 -30.06 -6.23
CA GLU A 101 1.71 -31.18 -7.01
C GLU A 101 0.47 -30.85 -7.86
N ALA A 102 -0.02 -29.60 -7.84
CA ALA A 102 -1.13 -29.19 -8.69
C ALA A 102 -0.76 -29.28 -10.18
N ASP A 103 -1.51 -30.09 -10.91
CA ASP A 103 -1.33 -30.39 -12.34
C ASP A 103 -2.11 -29.41 -13.24
N GLU A 104 -3.18 -28.80 -12.70
CA GLU A 104 -4.06 -27.86 -13.39
C GLU A 104 -4.73 -26.89 -12.43
N VAL A 105 -4.96 -25.65 -12.87
CA VAL A 105 -5.88 -24.70 -12.25
C VAL A 105 -7.14 -24.65 -13.10
N ILE A 106 -8.24 -25.15 -12.54
CA ILE A 106 -9.54 -25.31 -13.21
C ILE A 106 -10.27 -23.96 -13.24
N ARG A 107 -10.29 -23.26 -12.11
CA ARG A 107 -11.05 -22.02 -11.95
C ARG A 107 -10.32 -21.06 -11.02
N PHE A 108 -10.41 -19.78 -11.36
CA PHE A 108 -9.94 -18.68 -10.52
C PHE A 108 -11.08 -17.70 -10.27
N VAL A 109 -11.36 -17.42 -9.01
CA VAL A 109 -12.36 -16.44 -8.57
C VAL A 109 -11.63 -15.26 -7.90
N PRO A 110 -11.47 -14.12 -8.59
CA PRO A 110 -10.83 -12.95 -7.99
C PRO A 110 -11.66 -12.37 -6.85
N ASN A 111 -11.02 -11.55 -6.01
CA ASN A 111 -11.75 -10.72 -5.05
C ASN A 111 -12.71 -9.78 -5.81
N PRO A 112 -13.98 -9.64 -5.40
CA PRO A 112 -14.91 -8.71 -6.03
C PRO A 112 -14.61 -7.25 -5.71
N ALA A 113 -13.79 -6.97 -4.69
CA ALA A 113 -13.32 -5.61 -4.42
C ALA A 113 -12.28 -5.19 -5.45
N ASN A 114 -12.55 -4.07 -6.13
CA ASN A 114 -11.63 -3.50 -7.12
C ASN A 114 -10.67 -2.46 -6.52
N THR A 115 -11.00 -1.91 -5.35
CA THR A 115 -10.19 -0.90 -4.65
C THR A 115 -10.26 -1.06 -3.14
N LYS A 116 -9.20 -0.62 -2.46
CA LYS A 116 -9.14 -0.46 -1.00
C LYS A 116 -8.31 0.78 -0.69
N ASP A 117 -8.72 1.54 0.32
CA ASP A 117 -8.08 2.79 0.73
C ASP A 117 -7.39 2.60 2.09
N TRP A 118 -6.17 3.14 2.23
CA TRP A 118 -5.44 3.27 3.49
C TRP A 118 -5.21 4.73 3.82
N THR A 119 -5.31 5.06 5.10
CA THR A 119 -5.02 6.41 5.59
C THR A 119 -3.61 6.46 6.16
N LEU A 120 -2.77 7.31 5.60
CA LEU A 120 -1.48 7.70 6.16
C LEU A 120 -1.69 8.99 6.96
N ARG A 121 -1.66 8.89 8.28
CA ARG A 121 -1.70 10.04 9.19
C ARG A 121 -0.29 10.56 9.39
N VAL A 122 0.00 11.69 8.76
CA VAL A 122 1.30 12.37 8.86
C VAL A 122 1.24 13.43 9.93
N THR A 123 2.22 13.42 10.83
CA THR A 123 2.41 14.43 11.88
C THR A 123 3.68 15.21 11.60
N ALA A 124 3.58 16.53 11.48
CA ALA A 124 4.71 17.45 11.46
C ALA A 124 5.00 17.95 12.88
N HIS A 125 6.24 17.75 13.33
CA HIS A 125 6.74 18.22 14.61
C HIS A 125 7.33 19.62 14.42
N CYS A 126 6.71 20.63 15.00
CA CYS A 126 7.12 22.02 14.86
C CYS A 126 7.71 22.56 16.17
N ALA A 127 8.59 23.53 16.05
CA ALA A 127 9.02 24.40 17.14
C ALA A 127 8.68 25.85 16.80
N ASP A 128 8.10 26.57 17.76
CA ASP A 128 7.87 28.00 17.65
C ASP A 128 9.21 28.75 17.51
N ALA A 129 9.32 29.60 16.49
CA ALA A 129 10.57 30.26 16.13
C ALA A 129 11.06 31.26 17.20
N LEU A 130 10.16 31.76 18.05
CA LEU A 130 10.46 32.78 19.06
C LEU A 130 10.67 32.16 20.45
N THR A 131 9.89 31.15 20.80
CA THR A 131 9.82 30.56 22.14
C THR A 131 10.46 29.17 22.22
N GLY A 132 10.65 28.50 21.09
CA GLY A 132 11.12 27.11 21.03
C GLY A 132 10.11 26.09 21.53
N ALA A 133 8.86 26.51 21.79
CA ALA A 133 7.80 25.60 22.25
C ALA A 133 7.46 24.58 21.15
N ALA A 134 7.43 23.31 21.50
CA ALA A 134 7.06 22.23 20.58
C ALA A 134 5.55 22.20 20.33
N GLN A 135 5.16 21.98 19.07
CA GLN A 135 3.78 21.85 18.65
C GLN A 135 3.67 20.86 17.49
N ASP A 136 2.67 19.97 17.54
CA ASP A 136 2.44 18.99 16.48
C ASP A 136 1.21 19.34 15.63
N PHE A 137 1.29 19.03 14.35
CA PHE A 137 0.19 19.21 13.39
C PHE A 137 0.01 17.95 12.56
N THR A 138 -1.23 17.50 12.42
CA THR A 138 -1.57 16.25 11.72
C THR A 138 -2.37 16.51 10.46
N ALA A 139 -2.12 15.70 9.42
CA ALA A 139 -2.97 15.59 8.24
C ALA A 139 -3.09 14.13 7.78
N ASP A 140 -4.25 13.79 7.22
CA ASP A 140 -4.56 12.44 6.74
C ASP A 140 -4.46 12.40 5.21
N PHE A 141 -3.65 11.48 4.68
CA PHE A 141 -3.45 11.25 3.25
C PHE A 141 -4.00 9.90 2.85
N ILE A 142 -4.80 9.84 1.79
CA ILE A 142 -5.45 8.59 1.35
C ILE A 142 -4.62 7.94 0.24
N LEU A 143 -4.09 6.75 0.50
CA LEU A 143 -3.51 5.86 -0.51
C LEU A 143 -4.61 4.93 -1.01
N ARG A 144 -4.94 4.99 -2.30
CA ARG A 144 -5.88 4.07 -2.94
C ARG A 144 -5.12 2.99 -3.70
N VAL A 145 -5.37 1.73 -3.33
CA VAL A 145 -4.80 0.57 -4.01
C VAL A 145 -5.87 -0.06 -4.90
N TRP A 146 -5.53 -0.23 -6.17
CA TRP A 146 -6.37 -0.90 -7.17
C TRP A 146 -6.00 -2.38 -7.28
N ALA A 147 -7.01 -3.22 -7.42
CA ALA A 147 -6.80 -4.63 -7.63
C ALA A 147 -6.24 -4.88 -9.03
N ASN A 148 -5.10 -5.58 -9.11
CA ASN A 148 -4.56 -6.11 -10.36
C ASN A 148 -4.16 -7.57 -10.16
N PHE A 149 -4.88 -8.47 -10.82
CA PHE A 149 -4.69 -9.91 -10.73
C PHE A 149 -4.02 -10.52 -11.97
N ASP A 150 -3.82 -9.72 -13.03
CA ASP A 150 -3.30 -10.22 -14.30
C ASP A 150 -1.89 -10.81 -14.16
N PRO A 151 -0.92 -10.17 -13.48
CA PRO A 151 0.42 -10.73 -13.31
C PRO A 151 0.41 -12.06 -12.54
N GLY A 152 -0.39 -12.14 -11.46
CA GLY A 152 -0.50 -13.36 -10.65
C GLY A 152 -1.13 -14.52 -11.43
N ARG A 153 -2.19 -14.24 -12.20
CA ARG A 153 -2.82 -15.21 -13.11
C ARG A 153 -1.84 -15.71 -14.17
N ASP A 154 -1.09 -14.81 -14.78
CA ASP A 154 -0.21 -15.17 -15.90
C ASP A 154 1.01 -15.96 -15.42
N ALA A 155 1.63 -15.57 -14.30
CA ALA A 155 2.68 -16.34 -13.64
C ALA A 155 2.21 -17.75 -13.24
N LEU A 156 0.98 -17.89 -12.73
CA LEU A 156 0.40 -19.18 -12.38
C LEU A 156 0.23 -20.08 -13.61
N LYS A 157 -0.31 -19.53 -14.71
CA LYS A 157 -0.47 -20.27 -15.97
C LYS A 157 0.87 -20.73 -16.51
N GLU A 158 1.89 -19.87 -16.46
CA GLU A 158 3.24 -20.22 -16.88
C GLU A 158 3.85 -21.32 -16.01
N ALA A 159 3.72 -21.24 -14.68
CA ALA A 159 4.24 -22.24 -13.76
C ALA A 159 3.58 -23.62 -13.96
N VAL A 160 2.26 -23.67 -14.15
CA VAL A 160 1.53 -24.91 -14.46
C VAL A 160 1.95 -25.45 -15.83
N ASN A 161 2.04 -24.59 -16.85
CA ASN A 161 2.46 -25.01 -18.19
C ASN A 161 3.90 -25.52 -18.24
N ALA A 162 4.82 -24.94 -17.47
CA ALA A 162 6.22 -25.37 -17.40
C ALA A 162 6.35 -26.79 -16.83
N ARG A 163 5.45 -27.21 -15.92
CA ARG A 163 5.42 -28.55 -15.33
C ARG A 163 4.87 -29.64 -16.27
N ARG A 164 4.15 -29.23 -17.32
CA ARG A 164 3.58 -30.13 -18.35
C ARG A 164 4.59 -30.50 -19.44
N ARG A 165 5.77 -29.87 -19.48
CA ARG A 165 6.85 -30.11 -20.44
C ARG A 165 7.90 -31.04 -19.86
#